data_AF-A0A502JTD1-F1
#
_entry.id   AF-A0A502JTD1-F1
#
_cell.length_a   1.000
_cell.length_b   1.000
_cell.length_c   1.000
_cell.angle_alpha   90.00
_cell.angle_beta   90.00
_cell.angle_gamma   90.00
#
_symmetry.space_group_name_H-M   'P 1'
#
loop_
_entity.id
_entity.type
_entity.pdbx_description
1 polymer ?
#
loop_
_entity_poly.entity_id
_entity_poly.type
_entity_poly.pdbx_seq_one_letter_code
_entity_poly.pdbx_strand_id
1 'polypeptide(L)'
;MKKILVTLFASLILTACVTDNNKTTSSQPEINQISDIPESMRTISKKQVPANIKDGEFTGTASNGRTFKTVVKNGYVDKYFDVYHPNGKLHSHTPLVKGLAQGWSEGYTQEGKLRTKIFYKNGHLIRFQVYDEKGSLIKDIKE
;
A
#
# COMPACT_ATOMS: atom_id res chain seq x y z
N MET A 1 20.41 -12.85 -16.19
CA MET A 1 19.51 -12.80 -15.01
C MET A 1 18.67 -11.53 -15.09
N LYS A 2 17.43 -11.62 -15.60
CA LYS A 2 16.56 -10.44 -15.79
C LYS A 2 15.95 -10.07 -14.44
N LYS A 3 16.39 -8.95 -13.86
CA LYS A 3 15.78 -8.32 -12.69
C LYS A 3 14.42 -7.78 -13.13
N ILE A 4 13.33 -8.44 -12.70
CA ILE A 4 11.97 -7.96 -12.95
C ILE A 4 11.75 -6.76 -12.03
N LEU A 5 11.79 -5.56 -12.61
CA LEU A 5 11.49 -4.30 -11.93
C LEU A 5 9.98 -4.24 -11.66
N VAL A 6 9.54 -4.73 -10.50
CA VAL A 6 8.19 -4.51 -10.00
C VAL A 6 8.18 -3.16 -9.26
N THR A 7 8.17 -2.06 -10.00
CA THR A 7 7.83 -0.74 -9.46
C THR A 7 6.32 -0.67 -9.32
N LEU A 8 5.75 -1.09 -8.18
CA LEU A 8 4.38 -0.73 -7.83
C LEU A 8 4.13 -0.90 -6.32
N PHE A 9 3.73 0.23 -5.73
CA PHE A 9 3.17 0.47 -4.41
C PHE A 9 4.11 0.35 -3.19
N ALA A 10 4.00 1.38 -2.34
CA ALA A 10 4.58 1.52 -1.02
C ALA A 10 6.06 1.91 -0.93
N SER A 11 6.30 3.21 -0.90
CA SER A 11 7.43 3.79 -0.18
C SER A 11 7.17 5.27 0.11
N LEU A 12 6.10 5.60 0.85
CA LEU A 12 6.21 6.73 1.75
C LEU A 12 6.85 6.17 3.02
N ILE A 13 8.18 6.09 3.00
CA ILE A 13 8.98 5.75 4.18
C ILE A 13 8.88 6.97 5.10
N LEU A 14 7.94 6.92 6.04
CA LEU A 14 8.02 7.65 7.28
C LEU A 14 8.99 6.88 8.18
N THR A 15 10.29 7.12 8.06
CA THR A 15 11.22 6.75 9.13
C THR A 15 12.24 7.84 9.41
N ALA A 16 12.22 8.20 10.69
CA ALA A 16 13.33 8.60 11.54
C ALA A 16 13.85 10.05 11.42
N CYS A 17 13.73 10.71 12.56
CA CYS A 17 14.26 12.02 12.91
C CYS A 17 15.72 12.18 12.51
N VAL A 18 16.02 13.32 11.89
CA VAL A 18 17.30 14.01 12.08
C VAL A 18 17.00 15.16 13.03
N THR A 19 17.55 15.09 14.24
CA THR A 19 17.59 16.22 15.18
C THR A 19 18.63 17.21 14.68
N ASP A 20 18.19 18.30 14.05
CA ASP A 20 18.97 19.52 13.96
C ASP A 20 18.07 20.71 14.34
N ASN A 21 18.53 21.46 15.32
CA ASN A 21 17.86 22.59 15.94
C ASN A 21 17.83 23.79 14.99
N ASN A 22 16.86 23.81 14.06
CA ASN A 22 16.09 24.97 13.61
C ASN A 22 15.39 24.63 12.29
N LYS A 23 14.05 24.68 12.30
CA LYS A 23 13.16 24.56 11.15
C LYS A 23 13.07 23.14 10.55
N THR A 24 12.41 22.24 11.26
CA THR A 24 11.91 20.97 10.69
C THR A 24 10.72 21.26 9.78
N THR A 25 10.98 21.69 8.54
CA THR A 25 9.99 21.54 7.46
C THR A 25 10.35 20.27 6.71
N SER A 26 9.98 19.12 7.30
CA SER A 26 9.83 17.88 6.53
C SER A 26 8.61 18.09 5.64
N SER A 27 8.81 18.67 4.45
CA SER A 27 7.73 18.82 3.49
C SER A 27 7.44 17.44 2.87
N GLN A 28 6.88 16.53 3.65
CA GLN A 28 5.91 15.61 3.06
C GLN A 28 4.82 16.50 2.44
N PRO A 29 4.35 16.20 1.22
CA PRO A 29 3.25 16.96 0.65
C PRO A 29 2.07 16.90 1.63
N GLU A 30 1.57 18.07 2.03
CA GLU A 30 0.33 18.16 2.81
C GLU A 30 -0.83 17.72 1.91
N ILE A 31 -1.19 16.44 1.96
CA ILE A 31 -2.35 15.92 1.24
C ILE A 31 -3.59 16.44 1.96
N ASN A 32 -4.27 17.47 1.44
CA ASN A 32 -5.45 18.07 2.06
C ASN A 32 -6.75 17.55 1.43
N GLN A 33 -6.67 17.11 0.19
CA GLN A 33 -7.75 16.55 -0.60
C GLN A 33 -7.21 15.41 -1.48
N ILE A 34 -8.09 14.53 -1.96
CA ILE A 34 -7.69 13.36 -2.75
C ILE A 34 -6.99 13.78 -4.04
N SER A 35 -7.39 14.88 -4.67
CA SER A 35 -6.77 15.40 -5.89
C SER A 35 -5.28 15.77 -5.71
N ASP A 36 -4.81 15.96 -4.48
CA ASP A 36 -3.39 16.21 -4.19
C ASP A 36 -2.56 14.91 -4.31
N ILE A 37 -3.21 13.74 -4.33
CA ILE A 37 -2.58 12.43 -4.50
C ILE A 37 -2.41 12.14 -6.01
N PRO A 38 -1.22 11.72 -6.47
CA PRO A 38 -1.01 11.33 -7.87
C PRO A 38 -2.04 10.28 -8.33
N GLU A 39 -2.54 10.42 -9.55
CA GLU A 39 -3.56 9.52 -10.12
C GLU A 39 -3.11 8.03 -10.07
N SER A 40 -1.82 7.78 -10.30
CA SER A 40 -1.21 6.46 -10.22
C SER A 40 -1.30 5.82 -8.82
N MET A 41 -1.51 6.62 -7.77
CA MET A 41 -1.72 6.15 -6.40
C MET A 41 -3.20 6.16 -5.98
N ARG A 42 -4.06 6.86 -6.72
CA ARG A 42 -5.51 6.88 -6.51
C ARG A 42 -6.22 5.67 -7.09
N THR A 43 -5.59 4.95 -8.03
CA THR A 43 -6.20 3.81 -8.70
C THR A 43 -5.38 2.52 -8.51
N ILE A 44 -6.02 1.48 -7.97
CA ILE A 44 -5.52 0.10 -7.93
C ILE A 44 -6.39 -0.75 -8.86
N SER A 45 -5.91 -0.91 -10.09
CA SER A 45 -6.56 -1.69 -11.13
C SER A 45 -6.09 -3.14 -11.16
N LYS A 46 -6.77 -3.94 -11.98
CA LYS A 46 -6.45 -5.35 -12.22
C LYS A 46 -5.00 -5.51 -12.68
N LYS A 47 -4.25 -6.38 -12.01
CA LYS A 47 -2.85 -6.68 -12.33
C LYS A 47 -2.71 -8.09 -12.87
N GLN A 48 -2.24 -8.21 -14.11
CA GLN A 48 -1.94 -9.50 -14.73
C GLN A 48 -0.61 -10.04 -14.19
N VAL A 49 -0.55 -11.35 -13.95
CA VAL A 49 0.69 -12.05 -13.58
C VAL A 49 1.31 -12.72 -14.82
N PRO A 50 2.63 -13.03 -14.82
CA PRO A 50 3.24 -13.79 -15.90
C PRO A 50 2.51 -15.11 -16.16
N ALA A 51 2.41 -15.53 -17.42
CA ALA A 51 1.60 -16.67 -17.85
C ALA A 51 1.99 -18.02 -17.22
N ASN A 52 3.21 -18.13 -16.68
CA ASN A 52 3.68 -19.33 -16.00
C ASN A 52 3.21 -19.44 -14.53
N ILE A 53 2.55 -18.41 -14.00
CA ILE A 53 1.97 -18.44 -12.65
C ILE A 53 0.57 -19.04 -12.73
N LYS A 54 0.37 -20.16 -12.03
CA LYS A 54 -0.91 -20.85 -11.95
C LYS A 54 -1.86 -20.14 -10.99
N ASP A 55 -3.16 -20.40 -11.17
CA ASP A 55 -4.18 -19.99 -10.23
C ASP A 55 -3.95 -20.60 -8.83
N GLY A 56 -4.30 -19.84 -7.79
CA GLY A 56 -4.10 -20.22 -6.39
C GLY A 56 -3.31 -19.19 -5.59
N GLU A 57 -2.92 -19.55 -4.37
CA GLU A 57 -2.08 -18.71 -3.52
C GLU A 57 -0.72 -18.48 -4.17
N PHE A 58 -0.28 -17.23 -4.19
CA PHE A 58 0.98 -16.81 -4.79
C PHE A 58 1.75 -15.94 -3.80
N THR A 59 3.03 -16.27 -3.64
CA THR A 59 3.98 -15.49 -2.83
C THR A 59 5.12 -15.01 -3.73
N GLY A 60 5.52 -13.76 -3.56
CA GLY A 60 6.67 -13.20 -4.26
C GLY A 60 7.52 -12.32 -3.36
N THR A 61 8.71 -11.99 -3.85
CA THR A 61 9.68 -11.12 -3.15
C THR A 61 10.01 -9.95 -4.05
N ALA A 62 9.88 -8.73 -3.52
CA ALA A 62 10.28 -7.49 -4.17
C ALA A 62 11.77 -7.22 -3.97
N SER A 63 12.37 -6.42 -4.85
CA SER A 63 13.81 -6.08 -4.82
C SER A 63 14.27 -5.37 -3.54
N ASN A 64 13.34 -4.74 -2.80
CA ASN A 64 13.59 -4.06 -1.54
C ASN A 64 13.52 -5.01 -0.31
N GLY A 65 13.48 -6.32 -0.52
CA GLY A 65 13.43 -7.33 0.55
C GLY A 65 12.05 -7.54 1.17
N ARG A 66 11.01 -6.83 0.69
CA ARG A 66 9.64 -7.12 1.07
C ARG A 66 9.14 -8.38 0.39
N THR A 67 8.27 -9.12 1.07
CA THR A 67 7.50 -10.21 0.46
C THR A 67 6.05 -9.77 0.30
N PHE A 68 5.33 -10.46 -0.58
CA PHE A 68 3.89 -10.25 -0.73
C PHE A 68 3.18 -11.58 -0.91
N LYS A 69 1.91 -11.62 -0.51
CA LYS A 69 0.99 -12.76 -0.70
C LYS A 69 -0.29 -12.29 -1.36
N THR A 70 -0.86 -13.13 -2.20
CA THR A 70 -2.10 -12.86 -2.92
C THR A 70 -2.68 -14.15 -3.49
N VAL A 71 -3.84 -14.07 -4.13
CA VAL A 71 -4.41 -15.15 -4.94
C VAL A 71 -4.36 -14.78 -6.41
N VAL A 72 -3.94 -15.72 -7.25
CA VAL A 72 -4.05 -15.61 -8.70
C VAL A 72 -5.32 -16.33 -9.15
N LYS A 73 -6.10 -15.67 -9.99
CA LYS A 73 -7.29 -16.23 -10.63
C LYS A 73 -7.37 -15.78 -12.09
N ASN A 74 -7.44 -16.73 -13.01
CA ASN A 74 -7.44 -16.51 -14.45
C ASN A 74 -6.28 -15.62 -14.93
N GLY A 75 -5.09 -15.78 -14.34
CA GLY A 75 -3.90 -15.00 -14.68
C GLY A 75 -3.86 -13.57 -14.12
N TYR A 76 -4.70 -13.22 -13.14
CA TYR A 76 -4.69 -11.92 -12.47
C TYR A 76 -4.64 -12.07 -10.95
N VAL A 77 -4.05 -11.09 -10.28
CA VAL A 77 -4.12 -10.90 -8.82
C VAL A 77 -5.59 -10.68 -8.42
N ASP A 78 -6.07 -11.35 -7.37
CA ASP A 78 -7.45 -11.31 -6.88
C ASP A 78 -7.55 -11.60 -5.38
N LYS A 79 -8.75 -11.44 -4.81
CA LYS A 79 -9.14 -11.58 -3.39
C LYS A 79 -8.47 -10.61 -2.42
N TYR A 80 -7.14 -10.53 -2.41
CA TYR A 80 -6.38 -9.64 -1.55
C TYR A 80 -4.96 -9.42 -2.09
N PHE A 81 -4.29 -8.39 -1.59
CA PHE A 81 -2.86 -8.18 -1.79
C PHE A 81 -2.21 -7.75 -0.48
N ASP A 82 -1.44 -8.66 0.10
CA ASP A 82 -0.72 -8.45 1.35
C ASP A 82 0.74 -8.19 1.05
N VAL A 83 1.29 -7.14 1.64
CA VAL A 83 2.72 -6.85 1.61
C VAL A 83 3.26 -6.97 3.01
N TYR A 84 4.44 -7.56 3.15
CA TYR A 84 5.12 -7.73 4.43
C TYR A 84 6.43 -6.94 4.43
N HIS A 85 6.74 -6.37 5.59
CA HIS A 85 8.05 -5.78 5.86
C HIS A 85 9.14 -6.87 5.81
N PRO A 86 10.43 -6.49 5.63
CA PRO A 86 11.54 -7.45 5.68
C PRO A 86 11.62 -8.24 7.01
N ASN A 87 11.07 -7.68 8.10
CA ASN A 87 10.97 -8.35 9.40
C ASN A 87 9.81 -9.36 9.50
N GLY A 88 9.08 -9.60 8.41
CA GLY A 88 7.96 -10.55 8.32
C GLY A 88 6.63 -10.03 8.84
N LYS A 89 6.57 -8.83 9.46
CA LYS A 89 5.30 -8.23 9.90
C LYS A 89 4.54 -7.62 8.72
N LEU A 90 3.20 -7.62 8.82
CA LEU A 90 2.34 -7.07 7.77
C LEU A 90 2.64 -5.57 7.59
N HIS A 91 2.89 -5.18 6.34
CA HIS A 91 3.06 -3.79 5.93
C HIS A 91 1.74 -3.21 5.44
N SER A 92 1.01 -3.95 4.62
CA SER A 92 -0.32 -3.54 4.18
C SER A 92 -1.19 -4.71 3.79
N HIS A 93 -2.50 -4.56 4.00
CA HIS A 93 -3.54 -5.47 3.50
C HIS A 93 -4.46 -4.69 2.58
N THR A 94 -4.70 -5.18 1.36
CA THR A 94 -5.65 -4.57 0.42
C THR A 94 -6.65 -5.61 -0.08
N PRO A 95 -7.94 -5.49 0.24
CA PRO A 95 -8.96 -6.40 -0.29
C PRO A 95 -9.21 -6.15 -1.78
N LEU A 96 -9.35 -7.22 -2.54
CA LEU A 96 -9.61 -7.19 -3.99
C LEU A 96 -10.87 -7.97 -4.34
N VAL A 97 -11.65 -7.46 -5.29
CA VAL A 97 -12.79 -8.17 -5.89
C VAL A 97 -12.61 -8.16 -7.40
N LYS A 98 -12.44 -9.34 -8.01
CA LYS A 98 -12.16 -9.50 -9.44
C LYS A 98 -10.89 -8.73 -9.86
N GLY A 99 -9.93 -8.66 -8.94
CA GLY A 99 -8.65 -7.96 -9.10
C GLY A 99 -8.69 -6.43 -8.98
N LEU A 100 -9.82 -5.83 -8.62
CA LEU A 100 -9.91 -4.40 -8.30
C LEU A 100 -9.94 -4.19 -6.79
N ALA A 101 -9.28 -3.14 -6.28
CA ALA A 101 -9.37 -2.82 -4.86
C ALA A 101 -10.79 -2.45 -4.45
N GLN A 102 -11.28 -3.08 -3.36
CA GLN A 102 -12.66 -2.94 -2.90
C GLN A 102 -12.73 -3.06 -1.38
N GLY A 103 -13.00 -1.95 -0.69
CA GLY A 103 -13.04 -1.87 0.76
C GLY A 103 -11.84 -1.14 1.35
N TRP A 104 -11.59 -1.36 2.65
CA TRP A 104 -10.51 -0.71 3.37
C TRP A 104 -9.17 -1.43 3.14
N SER A 105 -8.23 -0.74 2.51
CA SER A 105 -6.81 -1.04 2.58
C SER A 105 -6.22 -0.46 3.86
N GLU A 106 -5.35 -1.20 4.52
CA GLU A 106 -4.75 -0.84 5.81
C GLU A 106 -3.24 -0.88 5.72
N GLY A 107 -2.55 0.13 6.26
CA GLY A 107 -1.09 0.24 6.28
C GLY A 107 -0.53 0.31 7.69
N TYR A 108 0.57 -0.41 7.93
CA TYR A 108 1.12 -0.68 9.24
C TYR A 108 2.62 -0.35 9.33
N THR A 109 3.09 0.12 10.50
CA THR A 109 4.52 0.30 10.80
C THR A 109 5.26 -1.05 10.87
N GLN A 110 6.59 -1.01 10.92
CA GLN A 110 7.41 -2.21 11.14
C GLN A 110 7.13 -2.89 12.48
N GLU A 111 6.60 -2.16 13.46
CA GLU A 111 6.21 -2.69 14.76
C GLU A 111 4.82 -3.34 14.72
N GLY A 112 4.02 -3.07 13.68
CA GLY A 112 2.66 -3.55 13.49
C GLY A 112 1.57 -2.56 13.89
N LYS A 113 1.90 -1.27 14.08
CA LYS A 113 0.90 -0.24 14.43
C LYS A 113 0.20 0.29 13.18
N LEU A 114 -1.12 0.40 13.20
CA LEU A 114 -1.90 1.00 12.11
C LEU A 114 -1.51 2.48 11.92
N ARG A 115 -1.29 2.90 10.68
CA ARG A 115 -0.95 4.29 10.32
C ARG A 115 -1.87 4.88 9.27
N THR A 116 -2.35 4.07 8.35
CA THR A 116 -3.21 4.54 7.26
C THR A 116 -4.35 3.59 7.00
N LYS A 117 -5.49 4.17 6.61
CA LYS A 117 -6.57 3.43 5.96
C LYS A 117 -6.97 4.13 4.68
N ILE A 118 -7.16 3.35 3.62
CA ILE A 118 -7.57 3.86 2.32
C ILE A 118 -8.81 3.09 1.88
N PHE A 119 -9.95 3.77 1.72
CA PHE A 119 -11.15 3.13 1.22
C PHE A 119 -11.17 3.18 -0.31
N TYR A 120 -11.22 2.00 -0.92
CA TYR A 120 -11.35 1.85 -2.36
C TYR A 120 -12.75 1.38 -2.75
N LYS A 121 -13.25 1.90 -3.87
CA LYS A 121 -14.45 1.40 -4.55
C LYS A 121 -14.16 1.23 -6.03
N ASN A 122 -14.33 0.02 -6.55
CA ASN A 122 -14.03 -0.33 -7.94
C ASN A 122 -12.59 0.06 -8.37
N GLY A 123 -11.62 -0.06 -7.46
CA GLY A 123 -10.23 0.32 -7.70
C GLY A 123 -9.90 1.79 -7.45
N HIS A 124 -10.87 2.68 -7.21
CA HIS A 124 -10.63 4.11 -6.99
C HIS A 124 -10.64 4.49 -5.51
N LEU A 125 -9.69 5.34 -5.10
CA LEU A 125 -9.57 5.89 -3.76
C LEU A 125 -10.70 6.88 -3.50
N ILE A 126 -11.51 6.61 -2.48
CA ILE A 126 -12.65 7.44 -2.06
C ILE A 126 -12.40 8.15 -0.72
N ARG A 127 -11.58 7.53 0.16
CA ARG A 127 -11.29 8.08 1.49
C ARG A 127 -9.89 7.70 1.94
N PHE A 128 -9.17 8.66 2.51
CA PHE A 128 -7.83 8.47 3.07
C PHE A 128 -7.79 8.91 4.53
N GLN A 129 -7.39 8.01 5.41
CA GLN A 129 -7.27 8.25 6.85
C GLN A 129 -5.83 8.05 7.29
N VAL A 130 -5.37 8.93 8.20
CA VAL A 130 -4.05 8.85 8.82
C VAL A 130 -4.20 8.83 10.34
N TYR A 131 -3.40 7.99 10.98
CA TYR A 131 -3.40 7.76 12.42
C TYR A 131 -2.03 8.08 13.03
N ASP A 132 -2.05 8.64 14.24
CA ASP A 132 -0.84 8.90 15.03
C ASP A 132 -0.28 7.60 15.67
N GLU A 133 0.75 7.73 16.50
CA GLU A 133 1.42 6.58 17.12
C GLU A 133 0.60 5.89 18.22
N LYS A 134 -0.41 6.61 18.74
CA LYS A 134 -1.34 6.16 19.77
C LYS A 134 -2.60 5.55 19.15
N GLY A 135 -2.74 5.61 17.82
CA GLY A 135 -3.89 5.13 17.07
C GLY A 135 -5.03 6.16 16.98
N SER A 136 -4.79 7.43 17.32
CA SER A 136 -5.76 8.50 17.15
C SER A 136 -5.82 8.94 15.69
N LEU A 137 -7.03 9.15 15.17
CA LEU A 137 -7.24 9.67 13.81
C LEU A 137 -6.79 11.14 13.75
N ILE A 138 -5.79 11.43 12.91
CA ILE A 138 -5.26 12.80 12.71
C ILE A 138 -5.72 13.44 11.41
N LYS A 139 -6.06 12.63 10.40
CA LYS A 139 -6.55 13.14 9.11
C LYS A 139 -7.59 12.20 8.54
N ASP A 140 -8.66 12.77 8.00
CA ASP A 140 -9.73 12.06 7.31
C ASP A 140 -10.15 12.86 6.08
N ILE A 141 -9.71 12.39 4.92
CA ILE A 141 -9.93 13.04 3.63
C ILE A 141 -10.92 12.19 2.85
N LYS A 142 -11.98 12.82 2.35
CA LYS A 142 -13.02 12.17 1.55
C LYS A 142 -13.11 12.87 0.20
N GLU A 143 -13.49 12.10 -0.82
CA GLU A 143 -13.93 12.62 -2.11
C GLU A 143 -15.26 13.38 -1.97
#